data_AF-A0A539D697-F1
#
_entry.id   AF-A0A539D697-F1
#
_cell.length_a   1.000
_cell.length_b   1.000
_cell.length_c   1.000
_cell.angle_alpha   90.00
_cell.angle_beta   90.00
_cell.angle_gamma   90.00
#
_symmetry.space_group_name_H-M   'P 1'
#
loop_
_entity.id
_entity.type
_entity.pdbx_description
1 polymer ?
#
loop_
_entity_poly.entity_id
_entity_poly.type
_entity_poly.pdbx_seq_one_letter_code
_entity_poly.pdbx_strand_id
1 'polypeptide(L)'
;QNRGIGRGMKAGKEAILGAVAALEFRESQDIPAWTAEQDRKVRLVLSLLEGIPGLTLGVDPDPNGCPFSRARLNINARAAGMSAGDLTRRLAEGDPTIVMRAHHSEEGYMHLDAIELTDDEILLACERIRRVLGESA
;
A
#
# COMPACT_ATOMS: atom_id res chain seq x y z
N GLN A 1 36.88 -25.01 -9.66
CA GLN A 1 35.70 -24.68 -8.83
C GLN A 1 35.29 -23.19 -8.83
N ASN A 2 36.00 -22.28 -9.50
CA ASN A 2 35.66 -20.82 -9.55
C ASN A 2 35.06 -20.35 -10.88
N ARG A 3 34.49 -21.25 -11.71
CA ARG A 3 33.93 -20.89 -13.03
C ARG A 3 32.42 -20.60 -12.99
N GLY A 4 31.79 -20.62 -11.82
CA GLY A 4 30.34 -20.42 -11.66
C GLY A 4 30.01 -19.35 -10.62
N ILE A 5 28.76 -18.89 -10.63
CA ILE A 5 28.28 -17.75 -9.82
C ILE A 5 27.95 -18.12 -8.36
N GLY A 6 27.86 -19.41 -8.03
CA GLY A 6 27.32 -19.87 -6.73
C GLY A 6 28.10 -19.43 -5.49
N ARG A 7 29.43 -19.28 -5.56
CA ARG A 7 30.22 -18.77 -4.42
C ARG A 7 29.99 -17.27 -4.21
N GLY A 8 29.87 -16.50 -5.29
CA GLY A 8 29.59 -15.07 -5.22
C GLY A 8 28.15 -14.77 -4.78
N MET A 9 27.20 -15.64 -5.13
CA MET A 9 25.79 -15.52 -4.75
C MET A 9 25.42 -16.23 -3.43
N LYS A 10 26.40 -16.72 -2.66
CA LYS A 10 26.11 -17.47 -1.43
C LYS A 10 25.50 -16.53 -0.37
N ALA A 11 24.28 -16.85 0.07
CA ALA A 11 23.62 -16.13 1.16
C ALA A 11 24.43 -16.21 2.47
N GLY A 12 24.43 -15.11 3.22
CA GLY A 12 24.98 -15.04 4.58
C GLY A 12 24.17 -15.89 5.57
N LYS A 13 24.73 -16.14 6.75
CA LYS A 13 24.06 -16.99 7.77
C LYS A 13 22.78 -16.32 8.29
N GLU A 14 22.82 -15.00 8.42
CA GLU A 14 21.71 -14.15 8.85
C GLU A 14 20.56 -14.21 7.85
N ALA A 15 20.85 -14.17 6.55
CA ALA A 15 19.85 -14.31 5.50
C ALA A 15 19.20 -15.70 5.50
N ILE A 16 19.98 -16.75 5.75
CA ILE A 16 19.46 -18.12 5.88
C ILE A 16 18.53 -18.24 7.10
N LEU A 17 18.98 -17.76 8.26
CA LEU A 17 18.17 -17.79 9.48
C LEU A 17 16.88 -16.96 9.34
N GLY A 18 16.97 -15.77 8.74
CA GLY A 18 15.81 -14.93 8.47
C GLY A 18 14.81 -15.60 7.51
N ALA A 19 15.29 -16.28 6.47
CA ALA A 19 14.44 -17.03 5.56
C ALA A 19 13.73 -18.21 6.26
N VAL A 20 14.41 -18.94 7.14
CA VAL A 20 13.80 -20.00 7.94
C VAL A 20 12.71 -19.43 8.86
N ALA A 21 13.02 -18.37 9.60
CA ALA A 21 12.05 -17.72 10.50
C ALA A 21 10.82 -17.18 9.75
N ALA A 22 11.00 -16.61 8.55
CA ALA A 22 9.91 -16.13 7.73
C ALA A 22 9.01 -17.27 7.21
N LEU A 23 9.59 -18.42 6.86
CA LEU A 23 8.83 -19.60 6.46
C LEU A 23 8.03 -20.16 7.64
N GLU A 24 8.65 -20.33 8.80
CA GLU A 24 7.99 -20.80 10.02
C GLU A 24 6.85 -19.86 10.44
N PHE A 25 7.10 -18.54 10.41
CA PHE A 25 6.08 -17.53 10.67
C PHE A 25 4.90 -17.69 9.71
N ARG A 26 5.16 -17.77 8.40
CA ARG A 26 4.11 -17.88 7.38
C ARG A 26 3.32 -19.18 7.50
N GLU A 27 3.98 -20.30 7.78
CA GLU A 27 3.34 -21.61 7.97
C GLU A 27 2.41 -21.61 9.20
N SER A 28 2.76 -20.86 10.25
CA SER A 28 1.93 -20.73 11.45
C SER A 28 0.68 -19.85 11.29
N GLN A 29 0.57 -19.09 10.20
CA GLN A 29 -0.55 -18.17 10.02
C GLN A 29 -1.83 -18.88 9.56
N ASP A 30 -2.95 -18.52 10.20
CA ASP A 30 -4.29 -18.77 9.67
C ASP A 30 -4.54 -17.81 8.49
N ILE A 31 -4.34 -18.31 7.27
CA ILE A 31 -4.46 -17.52 6.04
C ILE A 31 -5.89 -16.96 5.85
N PRO A 32 -6.98 -17.73 6.03
CA PRO A 32 -8.34 -17.16 6.03
C PRO A 32 -8.53 -16.01 7.02
N ALA A 33 -8.11 -16.17 8.28
CA ALA A 33 -8.25 -15.12 9.29
C ALA A 33 -7.42 -13.87 8.93
N TRP A 34 -6.18 -14.08 8.47
CA TRP A 34 -5.32 -13.00 8.00
C TRP A 34 -5.90 -12.26 6.79
N THR A 35 -6.51 -12.98 5.84
CA THR A 35 -7.18 -12.41 4.66
C THR A 35 -8.36 -11.54 5.07
N ALA A 36 -9.22 -12.04 5.97
CA ALA A 36 -10.36 -11.29 6.50
C ALA A 36 -9.93 -9.99 7.20
N GLU A 37 -8.78 -10.02 7.89
CA GLU A 37 -8.19 -8.84 8.50
C GLU A 37 -7.71 -7.83 7.44
N GLN A 38 -7.08 -8.28 6.34
CA GLN A 38 -6.70 -7.38 5.24
C GLN A 38 -7.92 -6.75 4.58
N ASP A 39 -8.99 -7.52 4.37
CA ASP A 39 -10.26 -7.01 3.84
C ASP A 39 -10.94 -6.02 4.80
N ARG A 40 -10.79 -6.20 6.12
CA ARG A 40 -11.24 -5.21 7.12
C ARG A 40 -10.46 -3.90 6.98
N LYS A 41 -9.14 -3.96 6.87
CA LYS A 41 -8.29 -2.77 6.69
C LYS A 41 -8.59 -2.02 5.41
N VAL A 42 -8.80 -2.73 4.28
CA VAL A 42 -9.23 -2.09 3.02
C VAL A 42 -10.57 -1.39 3.20
N ARG A 43 -11.57 -2.03 3.82
CA ARG A 43 -12.87 -1.39 4.09
C ARG A 43 -12.74 -0.16 5.00
N LEU A 44 -11.84 -0.19 5.99
CA LEU A 44 -11.54 0.96 6.83
C LEU A 44 -11.03 2.14 5.98
N VAL A 45 -10.05 1.91 5.11
CA VAL A 45 -9.55 2.93 4.18
C VAL A 45 -10.70 3.52 3.34
N LEU A 46 -11.53 2.65 2.74
CA LEU A 46 -12.65 3.09 1.91
C LEU A 46 -13.60 4.00 2.69
N SER A 47 -13.98 3.60 3.91
CA SER A 47 -14.90 4.36 4.76
C SER A 47 -14.34 5.73 5.18
N LEU A 48 -13.04 5.82 5.41
CA LEU A 48 -12.39 7.06 5.84
C LEU A 48 -12.22 8.07 4.70
N LEU A 49 -12.15 7.58 3.46
CA LEU A 49 -11.93 8.40 2.27
C LEU A 49 -13.21 8.66 1.45
N GLU A 50 -14.34 8.05 1.83
CA GLU A 50 -15.62 8.25 1.16
C GLU A 50 -16.06 9.73 1.22
N GLY A 51 -16.70 10.19 0.14
CA GLY A 51 -17.28 11.54 0.06
C GLY A 51 -16.29 12.68 -0.23
N ILE A 52 -15.01 12.38 -0.46
CA ILE A 52 -14.03 13.40 -0.88
C ILE A 52 -14.31 13.81 -2.34
N PRO A 53 -14.54 15.10 -2.63
CA PRO A 53 -14.77 15.56 -4.00
C PRO A 53 -13.60 15.21 -4.93
N GLY A 54 -13.92 14.65 -6.09
CA GLY A 54 -12.92 14.26 -7.10
C GLY A 54 -12.15 12.97 -6.80
N LEU A 55 -12.49 12.25 -5.73
CA LEU A 55 -11.95 10.93 -5.42
C LEU A 55 -13.02 9.84 -5.63
N THR A 56 -12.69 8.84 -6.45
CA THR A 56 -13.48 7.61 -6.59
C THR A 56 -12.68 6.43 -6.09
N LEU A 57 -13.27 5.65 -5.20
CA LEU A 57 -12.61 4.52 -4.54
C LEU A 57 -12.93 3.20 -5.22
N GLY A 58 -12.02 2.23 -5.11
CA GLY A 58 -12.21 0.87 -5.59
C GLY A 58 -11.39 -0.13 -4.79
N VAL A 59 -11.57 -1.41 -5.09
CA VAL A 59 -10.81 -2.51 -4.51
C VAL A 59 -10.20 -3.31 -5.64
N ASP A 60 -8.87 -3.41 -5.65
CA ASP A 60 -8.15 -4.21 -6.64
C ASP A 60 -7.48 -5.39 -5.93
N PRO A 61 -7.66 -6.63 -6.43
CA PRO A 61 -6.95 -7.78 -5.90
C PRO A 61 -5.45 -7.70 -6.20
N ASP A 62 -4.64 -8.44 -5.46
CA ASP A 62 -3.21 -8.54 -5.78
C ASP A 62 -2.96 -9.17 -7.16
N PRO A 63 -2.18 -8.54 -8.06
CA PRO A 63 -1.96 -9.06 -9.41
C PRO A 63 -1.17 -10.39 -9.44
N ASN A 64 -0.48 -10.75 -8.36
CA ASN A 64 0.22 -12.03 -8.23
C ASN A 64 -0.65 -13.11 -7.57
N GLY A 65 -1.92 -12.81 -7.27
CA GLY A 65 -2.86 -13.75 -6.66
C GLY A 65 -2.64 -13.95 -5.16
N CYS A 66 -1.93 -13.05 -4.49
CA CYS A 66 -1.87 -13.09 -3.02
C CYS A 66 -3.26 -12.84 -2.40
N PRO A 67 -3.55 -13.43 -1.22
CA PRO A 67 -4.88 -13.42 -0.65
C PRO A 67 -5.16 -12.11 0.12
N PHE A 68 -5.06 -10.99 -0.57
CA PHE A 68 -5.42 -9.67 -0.07
C PHE A 68 -5.74 -8.74 -1.23
N SER A 69 -6.49 -7.67 -0.94
CA SER A 69 -6.79 -6.61 -1.90
C SER A 69 -6.19 -5.28 -1.45
N ARG A 70 -6.18 -4.29 -2.35
CA ARG A 70 -5.72 -2.93 -2.08
C ARG A 70 -6.85 -1.93 -2.29
N ALA A 71 -6.82 -0.84 -1.53
CA ALA A 71 -7.69 0.28 -1.78
C ALA A 71 -7.16 1.07 -2.98
N ARG A 72 -7.94 1.14 -4.06
CA ARG A 72 -7.65 1.94 -5.24
C ARG A 72 -8.25 3.34 -5.07
N LEU A 73 -7.44 4.36 -5.27
CA LEU A 73 -7.84 5.76 -5.25
C LEU A 73 -7.72 6.33 -6.66
N ASN A 74 -8.85 6.59 -7.30
CA ASN A 74 -8.91 7.22 -8.62
C ASN A 74 -9.16 8.72 -8.44
N ILE A 75 -8.25 9.54 -8.97
CA ILE A 75 -8.28 10.99 -8.82
C ILE A 75 -8.79 11.63 -10.10
N ASN A 76 -9.94 12.29 -10.02
CA ASN A 76 -10.39 13.21 -11.06
C ASN A 76 -9.67 14.54 -10.88
N ALA A 77 -8.61 14.77 -11.64
CA ALA A 77 -7.77 15.95 -11.48
C ALA A 77 -8.51 17.29 -11.63
N ARG A 78 -9.56 17.33 -12.45
CA ARG A 78 -10.37 18.54 -12.63
C ARG A 78 -11.21 18.85 -11.39
N ALA A 79 -11.80 17.82 -10.77
CA ALA A 79 -12.64 18.00 -9.59
C ALA A 79 -11.83 18.14 -8.29
N ALA A 80 -10.69 17.44 -8.20
CA ALA A 80 -9.79 17.46 -7.04
C ALA A 80 -8.78 18.62 -7.06
N GLY A 81 -8.64 19.32 -8.19
CA GLY A 81 -7.66 20.40 -8.36
C GLY A 81 -6.20 19.93 -8.41
N MET A 82 -5.94 18.62 -8.43
CA MET A 82 -4.60 18.03 -8.50
C MET A 82 -4.61 16.63 -9.13
N SER A 83 -3.49 16.21 -9.70
CA SER A 83 -3.34 14.85 -10.23
C SER A 83 -3.05 13.81 -9.14
N ALA A 84 -3.16 12.52 -9.47
CA ALA A 84 -2.69 11.44 -8.61
C ALA A 84 -1.17 11.50 -8.36
N GLY A 85 -0.40 12.00 -9.33
CA GLY A 85 1.04 12.25 -9.18
C GLY A 85 1.33 13.35 -8.16
N ASP A 86 0.59 14.46 -8.21
CA ASP A 86 0.70 15.55 -7.22
C ASP A 86 0.37 15.08 -5.82
N LEU A 87 -0.73 14.34 -5.66
CA LEU A 87 -1.11 13.76 -4.37
C LEU A 87 0.00 12.84 -3.84
N THR A 88 0.54 11.94 -4.67
CA THR A 88 1.66 11.05 -4.29
C THR A 88 2.85 11.84 -3.79
N ARG A 89 3.26 12.86 -4.53
CA ARG A 89 4.41 13.70 -4.18
C ARG A 89 4.18 14.44 -2.86
N ARG A 90 3.02 15.08 -2.69
CA ARG A 90 2.69 15.84 -1.47
C ARG A 90 2.62 14.93 -0.23
N LEU A 91 2.15 13.69 -0.38
CA LEU A 91 2.15 12.70 0.71
C LEU A 91 3.57 12.26 1.08
N ALA A 92 4.45 12.09 0.09
CA ALA A 92 5.84 11.70 0.33
C ALA A 92 6.68 12.83 0.96
N GLU A 93 6.38 14.10 0.63
CA GLU A 93 7.01 15.29 1.22
C GLU A 93 6.53 15.60 2.65
N GLY A 94 5.48 14.91 3.13
CA GLY A 94 4.93 15.09 4.46
C GLY A 94 5.80 14.50 5.58
N ASP A 95 5.44 14.87 6.81
CA ASP A 95 5.97 14.27 8.04
C ASP A 95 4.81 13.67 8.87
N PRO A 96 4.75 12.33 9.06
CA PRO A 96 5.65 11.35 8.47
C PRO A 96 5.43 11.19 6.95
N THR A 97 6.44 10.67 6.27
CA THR A 97 6.39 10.34 4.84
C THR A 97 5.38 9.23 4.59
N ILE A 98 4.44 9.45 3.67
CA ILE A 98 3.47 8.45 3.22
C ILE A 98 3.76 8.10 1.77
N VAL A 99 4.19 6.86 1.52
CA VAL A 99 4.50 6.38 0.17
C VAL A 99 3.36 5.49 -0.35
N MET A 100 2.65 5.99 -1.35
CA MET A 100 1.59 5.24 -2.04
C MET A 100 2.18 4.30 -3.10
N ARG A 101 1.45 3.25 -3.46
CA ARG A 101 1.78 2.47 -4.66
C ARG A 101 1.28 3.23 -5.89
N ALA A 102 2.15 4.05 -6.46
CA ALA A 102 1.81 5.03 -7.49
C ALA A 102 2.25 4.63 -8.91
N HIS A 103 2.35 3.34 -9.22
CA HIS A 103 2.77 2.87 -10.55
C HIS A 103 1.89 3.38 -11.70
N HIS A 104 0.64 3.75 -11.40
CA HIS A 104 -0.36 4.22 -12.35
C HIS A 104 -0.78 5.68 -12.10
N SER A 105 0.06 6.48 -11.44
CA SER A 105 -0.26 7.89 -11.15
C SER A 105 -0.55 8.70 -12.42
N GLU A 106 0.16 8.41 -13.51
CA GLU A 106 -0.05 9.01 -14.83
C GLU A 106 -1.36 8.56 -15.49
N GLU A 107 -1.90 7.39 -15.09
CA GLU A 107 -3.22 6.90 -15.49
C GLU A 107 -4.34 7.43 -14.56
N GLY A 108 -3.99 8.27 -13.59
CA GLY A 108 -4.94 8.95 -12.70
C GLY A 108 -5.33 8.18 -11.45
N TYR A 109 -4.61 7.11 -11.08
CA TYR A 109 -4.91 6.37 -9.85
C TYR A 109 -3.66 5.82 -9.14
N MET A 110 -3.86 5.48 -7.88
CA MET A 110 -2.84 4.86 -7.02
C MET A 110 -3.49 3.87 -6.07
N HIS A 111 -2.68 3.06 -5.40
CA HIS A 111 -3.16 2.15 -4.36
C HIS A 111 -2.59 2.50 -2.98
N LEU A 112 -3.45 2.39 -1.97
CA LEU A 112 -3.02 2.26 -0.58
C LEU A 112 -2.99 0.77 -0.22
N ASP A 113 -1.80 0.28 0.10
CA ASP A 113 -1.56 -1.08 0.55
C ASP A 113 -1.53 -1.09 2.08
N ALA A 114 -2.51 -1.75 2.70
CA ALA A 114 -2.75 -1.67 4.14
C ALA A 114 -2.19 -2.87 4.93
N ILE A 115 -1.50 -3.80 4.27
CA ILE A 115 -1.11 -5.07 4.90
C ILE A 115 -0.30 -4.87 6.18
N GLU A 116 0.74 -4.04 6.06
CA GLU A 116 1.70 -3.76 7.14
C GLU A 116 1.28 -2.57 8.01
N LEU A 117 0.14 -1.93 7.72
CA LEU A 117 -0.33 -0.77 8.47
C LEU A 117 -1.19 -1.20 9.66
N THR A 118 -0.97 -0.55 10.79
CA THR A 118 -1.89 -0.55 11.92
C THR A 118 -3.10 0.33 11.63
N ASP A 119 -4.17 0.20 12.43
CA ASP A 119 -5.35 1.05 12.29
C ASP A 119 -5.02 2.53 12.50
N ASP A 120 -4.11 2.85 13.41
CA ASP A 120 -3.65 4.22 13.67
C ASP A 120 -2.88 4.80 12.47
N GLU A 121 -2.06 3.98 11.80
CA GLU A 121 -1.35 4.39 10.57
C GLU A 121 -2.30 4.54 9.38
N ILE A 122 -3.34 3.69 9.28
CA ILE A 122 -4.41 3.84 8.29
C ILE A 122 -5.16 5.16 8.51
N LEU A 123 -5.53 5.46 9.75
CA LEU A 123 -6.19 6.70 10.14
C LEU A 123 -5.33 7.91 9.76
N LEU A 124 -4.06 7.91 10.18
CA LEU A 124 -3.10 8.97 9.86
C LEU A 124 -2.95 9.18 8.34
N ALA A 125 -2.80 8.09 7.58
CA ALA A 125 -2.66 8.16 6.13
C ALA A 125 -3.92 8.74 5.48
N CYS A 126 -5.10 8.27 5.87
CA CYS A 126 -6.37 8.74 5.34
C CYS A 126 -6.65 10.20 5.72
N GLU A 127 -6.34 10.62 6.94
CA GLU A 127 -6.44 12.02 7.38
C GLU A 127 -5.52 12.93 6.55
N ARG A 128 -4.29 12.47 6.26
CA ARG A 128 -3.38 13.24 5.41
C ARG A 128 -3.90 13.34 3.98
N ILE A 129 -4.39 12.25 3.40
CA ILE A 129 -5.01 12.25 2.06
C ILE A 129 -6.16 13.26 2.00
N ARG A 130 -7.06 13.23 3.00
CA ARG A 130 -8.16 14.18 3.13
C ARG A 130 -7.69 15.62 3.18
N ARG A 131 -6.68 15.91 4.02
CA ARG A 131 -6.13 17.26 4.16
C ARG A 131 -5.54 17.74 2.85
N VAL A 132 -4.71 16.92 2.19
CA VAL A 132 -4.06 17.29 0.94
C VAL A 132 -5.10 17.57 -0.15
N LEU A 133 -6.12 16.72 -0.29
CA LEU A 133 -7.20 16.91 -1.27
C LEU A 133 -8.16 18.06 -0.91
N GLY A 134 -8.34 18.37 0.38
CA GLY A 134 -9.19 19.46 0.86
C GLY A 134 -8.53 20.85 0.81
N GLU A 135 -7.20 20.93 0.78
CA GLU A 135 -6.45 22.19 0.64
C GLU A 135 -6.48 22.77 -0.79
N SER A 136 -7.14 22.11 -1.74
CA SER A 136 -7.24 22.54 -3.15
C SER A 136 -8.44 23.42 -3.46
N ALA A 137 -8.91 24.23 -2.49
CA ALA A 137 -9.94 25.25 -2.67
C ALA A 137 -9.37 26.67 -2.53
#